data_AF-A0A974PM04-F1
#
_entry.id   AF-A0A974PM04-F1
#
_cell.length_a   1.000
_cell.length_b   1.000
_cell.length_c   1.000
_cell.angle_alpha   90.00
_cell.angle_beta   90.00
_cell.angle_gamma   90.00
#
_symmetry.space_group_name_H-M   'P 1'
#
loop_
_entity.id
_entity.type
_entity.pdbx_description
1 polymer ?
#
loop_
_entity_poly.entity_id
_entity_poly.type
_entity_poly.pdbx_seq_one_letter_code
_entity_poly.pdbx_strand_id
1 'polypeptide(L)' 'MKLSELISIYGDDIVGVQFLDQCTTDLSMTPKKTKITFATLERVDLNGTEKLGIVVWLDRDRVKEITDAAKD' A
#
# COMPACT_ATOMS: atom_id res chain seq x y z
N MET A 1 -18.42 -0.78 -3.40
CA MET A 1 -17.81 -1.65 -2.38
C MET A 1 -16.72 -0.85 -1.68
N LYS A 2 -16.70 -0.85 -0.35
CA LYS A 2 -15.66 -0.20 0.45
C LYS A 2 -14.41 -1.08 0.48
N LEU A 3 -13.24 -0.49 0.70
CA LEU A 3 -11.98 -1.25 0.82
C LEU A 3 -12.05 -2.28 1.95
N SER A 4 -12.64 -1.91 3.09
CA SER A 4 -12.83 -2.83 4.22
C SER A 4 -13.72 -4.02 3.87
N GLU A 5 -14.75 -3.83 3.06
CA GLU A 5 -15.63 -4.92 2.58
C GLU A 5 -14.87 -5.83 1.62
N LEU A 6 -14.08 -5.26 0.69
CA LEU A 6 -13.26 -6.03 -0.24
C LEU A 6 -12.26 -6.92 0.51
N ILE A 7 -11.51 -6.34 1.45
CA ILE A 7 -10.52 -7.07 2.25
C ILE A 7 -11.21 -8.16 3.09
N SER A 8 -12.35 -7.84 3.72
CA SER A 8 -13.10 -8.81 4.52
C SER A 8 -13.64 -9.98 3.69
N ILE A 9 -14.04 -9.76 2.44
CA ILE A 9 -14.51 -10.82 1.54
C ILE A 9 -13.34 -11.66 1.01
N TYR A 10 -12.20 -11.03 0.73
CA TYR A 10 -11.01 -11.71 0.21
C TYR A 10 -10.29 -12.55 1.28
N GLY A 11 -10.30 -12.10 2.53
CA GLY A 11 -9.55 -12.69 3.65
C GLY A 11 -8.36 -11.79 4.03
N ASP A 12 -8.42 -11.19 5.21
CA ASP A 12 -7.40 -10.24 5.70
C ASP A 12 -6.06 -10.92 6.03
N ASP A 13 -6.10 -12.20 6.37
CA ASP A 13 -4.96 -13.06 6.67
C ASP A 13 -4.04 -13.33 5.46
N ILE A 14 -4.60 -13.28 4.24
CA ILE A 14 -3.85 -13.48 2.99
C ILE A 14 -3.51 -12.18 2.27
N VAL A 15 -3.95 -11.02 2.78
CA VAL A 15 -3.59 -9.71 2.24
C VAL A 15 -2.17 -9.35 2.65
N GLY A 16 -1.32 -9.14 1.66
CA GLY A 16 0.02 -8.61 1.87
C GLY A 16 -0.03 -7.10 2.15
N VAL A 17 0.74 -6.66 3.15
CA VAL A 17 0.97 -5.23 3.42
C VAL A 17 2.38 -4.88 2.99
N GLN A 18 2.50 -3.89 2.10
CA GLN A 18 3.78 -3.35 1.67
C GLN A 18 3.75 -1.83 1.83
N PHE A 19 4.49 -1.30 2.80
CA PHE A 19 4.55 0.14 3.03
C PHE A 19 5.40 0.82 1.95
N LEU A 20 4.89 1.88 1.35
CA LEU A 20 5.61 2.64 0.32
C LEU A 20 6.98 3.12 0.80
N ASP A 21 7.09 3.56 2.06
CA ASP A 21 8.36 3.99 2.67
C ASP A 21 9.47 2.91 2.61
N GLN A 22 9.08 1.64 2.50
CA GLN A 22 10.02 0.49 2.47
C GLN A 22 10.33 0.01 1.04
N CYS A 23 9.54 0.39 0.04
CA CYS A 23 9.67 -0.14 -1.32
C CYS A 23 9.79 0.91 -2.42
N THR A 24 9.71 2.18 -2.06
CA THR A 24 9.90 3.29 -2.98
C THR A 24 11.36 3.36 -3.40
N THR A 25 11.59 3.43 -4.71
CA THR A 25 12.91 3.55 -5.34
C THR A 25 13.19 4.96 -5.85
N ASP A 26 12.15 5.74 -6.15
CA ASP A 26 12.26 7.13 -6.60
C ASP A 26 11.06 7.98 -6.16
N LEU A 27 11.34 9.19 -5.70
CA LEU A 27 10.35 10.19 -5.28
C LEU A 27 10.65 11.51 -5.99
N SER A 28 9.74 11.93 -6.87
CA SER A 28 9.87 13.18 -7.60
C SER A 28 8.63 14.04 -7.42
N MET A 29 8.80 15.18 -6.75
CA MET A 29 7.75 16.18 -6.59
C MET A 29 7.96 17.32 -7.58
N THR A 30 6.93 17.60 -8.37
CA THR A 30 6.86 18.76 -9.26
C THR A 30 5.69 19.64 -8.84
N PRO A 31 5.63 20.92 -9.25
CA PRO A 31 4.48 21.78 -8.95
C PRO A 31 3.13 21.23 -9.43
N LYS A 32 3.12 20.31 -10.40
CA LYS A 32 1.88 19.75 -10.97
C LYS A 32 1.49 18.39 -10.38
N LYS A 33 2.48 17.59 -9.95
CA LYS A 33 2.25 16.22 -9.48
C LYS A 33 3.44 15.68 -8.68
N THR A 34 3.13 14.71 -7.83
CA THR A 34 4.10 13.81 -7.21
C THR A 34 4.14 12.50 -8.01
N LYS A 35 5.33 12.08 -8.43
CA LYS A 35 5.60 10.77 -9.02
C LYS A 35 6.33 9.92 -7.99
N ILE A 36 5.80 8.74 -7.75
CA ILE A 36 6.37 7.74 -6.85
C ILE A 36 6.63 6.48 -7.68
N THR A 37 7.86 5.99 -7.64
CA THR A 37 8.24 4.71 -8.25
C THR A 37 8.57 3.74 -7.13
N PHE A 38 7.99 2.54 -7.15
CA PHE A 38 8.27 1.50 -6.17
C PHE A 38 8.56 0.17 -6.85
N ALA A 39 9.31 -0.68 -6.16
CA ALA A 39 9.58 -2.05 -6.57
C ALA A 39 8.70 -3.02 -5.79
N THR A 40 8.37 -4.15 -6.40
CA THR A 40 7.64 -5.25 -5.74
C THR A 40 8.22 -6.59 -6.16
N LEU A 41 8.07 -7.58 -5.28
CA LEU A 41 8.39 -8.98 -5.58
C LEU A 41 7.22 -9.72 -6.24
N GLU A 42 6.04 -9.09 -6.32
CA GLU A 42 4.90 -9.63 -7.04
C GLU A 42 5.26 -9.81 -8.51
N ARG A 43 5.00 -11.00 -9.03
CA ARG A 43 5.31 -11.35 -10.41
C ARG A 43 4.39 -10.59 -11.35
N VAL A 44 4.91 -10.33 -12.55
CA VAL A 44 4.16 -9.73 -13.64
C VAL A 44 4.01 -10.75 -14.76
N ASP A 45 2.79 -10.88 -15.29
CA ASP A 45 2.48 -11.63 -16.50
C ASP A 45 2.06 -10.68 -17.63
N LEU A 46 1.52 -11.22 -18.73
CA LEU A 46 1.07 -10.41 -19.88
C LEU A 46 -0.16 -9.53 -19.57
N ASN A 47 -0.88 -9.78 -18.48
CA ASN A 47 -2.07 -9.06 -18.05
C ASN A 47 -1.80 -8.07 -16.92
N GLY A 48 -0.59 -8.07 -16.35
CA GLY A 48 -0.20 -7.19 -15.25
C GLY A 48 0.39 -7.97 -14.08
N THR A 49 0.28 -7.43 -12.87
CA THR A 49 0.74 -8.14 -11.67
C THR A 49 -0.18 -9.32 -11.36
N GLU A 50 0.39 -10.45 -10.96
CA GLU A 50 -0.39 -11.66 -10.59
C GLU A 50 -1.39 -11.38 -9.46
N LYS A 51 -1.05 -10.44 -8.57
CA LYS A 51 -1.95 -9.91 -7.53
C LYS A 51 -2.36 -8.48 -7.84
N LEU A 52 -3.56 -8.10 -7.39
CA LEU A 52 -4.01 -6.72 -7.42
C LEU A 52 -3.24 -5.87 -6.39
N GLY A 53 -2.52 -4.85 -6.85
CA GLY A 53 -1.90 -3.83 -6.00
C GLY A 53 -2.81 -2.61 -5.84
N ILE A 54 -2.95 -2.10 -4.62
CA ILE A 54 -3.73 -0.89 -4.30
C ILE A 54 -2.86 0.06 -3.49
N VAL A 55 -2.80 1.34 -3.89
CA VAL A 55 -2.18 2.39 -3.09
C VAL A 55 -3.24 3.03 -2.20
N VAL A 56 -3.05 2.96 -0.89
CA VAL A 56 -3.95 3.52 0.12
C VAL A 56 -3.25 4.65 0.86
N TRP A 57 -3.90 5.81 0.94
CA TRP A 57 -3.40 6.97 1.66
C TRP A 57 -4.13 7.09 3.01
N LEU A 58 -3.34 7.15 4.07
CA LEU A 58 -3.80 7.33 5.44
C LEU A 58 -3.04 8.51 6.07
N ASP A 59 -3.65 9.13 7.08
CA ASP A 59 -2.98 10.18 7.85
C ASP A 59 -1.81 9.58 8.65
N ARG A 60 -0.60 10.10 8.43
CA ARG A 60 0.64 9.52 8.97
C ARG A 60 0.67 9.59 10.50
N ASP A 61 0.21 10.68 11.09
CA ASP A 61 0.23 10.88 12.54
C ASP A 61 -0.81 9.98 13.19
N ARG A 62 -2.01 9.88 12.61
CA ARG A 62 -3.05 8.99 13.11
C ARG A 62 -2.66 7.51 13.03
N VAL A 63 -2.00 7.10 11.96
CA VAL A 63 -1.49 5.72 11.85
C VAL A 63 -0.45 5.45 12.93
N LYS A 64 0.49 6.39 13.15
CA LYS A 64 1.51 6.27 14.19
C LYS A 64 0.88 6.06 15.57
N GLU A 65 -0.09 6.89 15.95
CA GLU A 65 -0.84 6.75 17.21
C GLU A 65 -1.45 5.35 17.39
N ILE A 66 -2.11 4.83 16.34
CA ILE A 66 -2.75 3.51 16.37
C ILE A 66 -1.73 2.39 16.52
N THR A 67 -0.63 2.42 15.73
CA THR A 67 0.42 1.40 15.81
C THR A 67 1.21 1.44 17.11
N ASP A 68 1.38 2.62 17.71
CA ASP A 68 2.08 2.74 19.00
C ASP A 68 1.17 2.22 20.13
N ALA A 69 -0.13 2.55 20.13
CA ALA A 69 -1.11 2.03 21.09
C ALA A 69 -1.37 0.51 20.98
N ALA A 70 -1.12 -0.10 19.81
CA ALA A 70 -1.27 -1.55 19.61
C ALA A 70 -0.06 -2.38 20.08
N LYS A 71 1.05 -1.73 20.48
CA LYS A 71 2.26 -2.40 20.98
C LYS A 71 2.31 -2.48 22.51
N ASP A 72 1.43 -1.77 23.21
CA ASP A 72 1.23 -1.82 24.65
C ASP A 72 0.23 -2.93 25.04
#